data_AF-A0A940Q192-F1
#
_entry.id   AF-A0A940Q192-F1
#
_cell.length_a   1.000
_cell.length_b   1.000
_cell.length_c   1.000
_cell.angle_alpha   90.00
_cell.angle_beta   90.00
_cell.angle_gamma   90.00
#
_symmetry.space_group_name_H-M   'P 1'
#
loop_
_entity.id
_entity.type
_entity.pdbx_description
1 polymer ?
#
loop_
_entity_poly.entity_id
_entity_poly.type
_entity_poly.pdbx_seq_one_letter_code
_entity_poly.pdbx_strand_id
1 'polypeptide(L)'
;MDIATLIFIIIVSIVWGYATQAVITNKGYDERWFLWGFFFGIIAFLVALSKPPYIPPTSNKPSNLSAIADEEDRKRKRQQNYWECSCGRMNAPYVTTCVCGLSAKEVKRQNDSAIQKIQENEKKTAELENLNLLSKYKEMLDSGVITEEEFNIKKRELLKL
;
A
#
# COMPACT_ATOMS: atom_id res chain seq x y z
N MET A 1 -17.70 -32.09 50.80
CA MET A 1 -18.27 -30.88 50.17
C MET A 1 -19.76 -30.97 50.29
N ASP A 2 -20.34 -30.02 51.00
CA ASP A 2 -21.78 -29.78 51.06
C ASP A 2 -22.31 -29.31 49.70
N ILE A 3 -23.61 -29.50 49.48
CA ILE A 3 -24.26 -29.13 48.22
C ILE A 3 -24.14 -27.63 47.94
N ALA A 4 -24.13 -26.78 48.98
CA ALA A 4 -23.99 -25.34 48.82
C ALA A 4 -22.58 -24.95 48.34
N THR A 5 -21.51 -25.57 48.84
CA THR A 5 -20.16 -25.33 48.31
C THR A 5 -19.99 -25.79 46.86
N LEU A 6 -20.62 -26.91 46.47
CA LEU A 6 -20.62 -27.36 45.06
C LEU A 6 -21.33 -26.36 44.14
N ILE A 7 -22.51 -25.88 44.54
CA ILE A 7 -23.27 -24.88 43.78
C ILE A 7 -22.45 -23.59 43.64
N PHE A 8 -21.81 -23.14 44.73
CA PHE A 8 -20.96 -21.95 44.71
C PHE A 8 -19.79 -22.07 43.73
N ILE A 9 -19.08 -23.20 43.73
CA ILE A 9 -17.97 -23.45 42.80
C ILE A 9 -18.44 -23.39 41.34
N ILE A 10 -19.60 -24.00 41.04
CA ILE A 10 -20.17 -23.99 39.69
C ILE A 10 -20.50 -22.57 39.24
N ILE A 11 -21.12 -21.75 40.10
CA ILE A 11 -21.44 -20.36 39.79
C ILE A 11 -20.16 -19.56 39.49
N VAL A 12 -19.14 -19.69 40.32
CA VAL A 12 -17.86 -19.00 40.12
C VAL A 12 -17.19 -19.42 38.81
N SER A 13 -17.19 -20.71 38.47
CA SER A 13 -16.66 -21.22 37.20
C SER A 13 -17.42 -20.68 35.99
N ILE A 14 -18.75 -20.55 36.07
CA ILE A 14 -19.55 -19.96 34.99
C ILE A 14 -19.18 -18.48 34.78
N VAL A 15 -19.02 -17.72 35.87
CA VAL A 15 -18.60 -16.30 35.81
C VAL A 15 -17.25 -16.17 35.10
N TRP A 16 -16.26 -16.99 35.47
CA TRP A 16 -14.95 -16.98 34.81
C TRP A 16 -15.03 -17.38 33.34
N GLY A 17 -15.87 -18.37 32.99
CA GLY A 17 -16.11 -18.73 31.59
C GLY A 17 -16.63 -17.57 30.75
N TYR A 18 -17.60 -16.79 31.26
CA TYR A 18 -18.09 -15.62 30.55
C TYR A 18 -17.06 -14.48 30.50
N ALA A 19 -16.30 -14.28 31.57
CA ALA A 19 -15.24 -13.27 31.61
C ALA A 19 -14.14 -13.54 30.57
N THR A 20 -13.66 -14.79 30.45
CA THR A 20 -12.67 -15.15 29.42
C THR A 20 -13.24 -15.02 28.01
N GLN A 21 -14.49 -15.43 27.79
CA GLN A 21 -15.16 -15.28 26.50
C GLN A 21 -15.29 -13.80 26.11
N ALA A 22 -15.65 -12.92 27.06
CA ALA A 22 -15.76 -11.49 26.82
C ALA A 22 -14.41 -10.86 26.42
N VAL A 23 -13.30 -11.23 27.09
CA VAL A 23 -11.97 -10.72 26.73
C VAL A 23 -11.56 -11.15 25.32
N ILE A 24 -11.79 -12.41 24.97
CA ILE A 24 -11.38 -12.97 23.68
C ILE A 24 -12.22 -12.40 22.52
N THR A 25 -13.52 -12.27 22.72
CA THR A 25 -14.43 -11.66 21.73
C THR A 25 -14.15 -10.16 21.55
N ASN A 26 -13.87 -9.42 22.62
CA ASN A 26 -13.46 -8.01 22.52
C ASN A 26 -12.11 -7.84 21.81
N LYS A 27 -11.25 -8.87 21.85
CA LYS A 27 -10.00 -8.92 21.07
C LYS A 27 -10.21 -9.30 19.61
N GLY A 28 -11.43 -9.62 19.19
CA GLY A 28 -11.76 -9.93 17.80
C GLY A 28 -11.62 -11.41 17.41
N TYR A 29 -11.35 -12.30 18.36
CA TYR A 29 -11.37 -13.74 18.11
C TYR A 29 -12.81 -14.26 18.09
N ASP A 30 -13.11 -15.16 17.16
CA ASP A 30 -14.39 -15.86 17.04
C ASP A 30 -14.44 -17.19 17.82
N GLU A 31 -13.32 -17.58 18.44
CA GLU A 31 -13.21 -18.80 19.23
C GLU A 31 -14.04 -18.78 20.52
N ARG A 32 -14.55 -19.94 20.91
CA ARG A 32 -15.33 -20.14 22.15
C ARG A 32 -14.41 -20.52 23.32
N TRP A 33 -13.81 -19.51 23.94
CA TRP A 33 -12.94 -19.61 25.13
C TRP A 33 -13.68 -19.76 26.47
N PHE A 34 -15.01 -19.84 26.46
CA PHE A 34 -15.82 -20.08 27.65
C PHE A 34 -15.39 -21.36 28.41
N LEU A 35 -15.18 -22.47 27.70
CA LEU A 35 -14.79 -23.74 28.34
C LEU A 35 -13.43 -23.64 29.05
N TRP A 36 -12.49 -22.92 28.46
CA TRP A 36 -11.17 -22.69 29.06
C TRP A 36 -11.30 -21.85 30.33
N GLY A 37 -12.13 -20.81 30.33
CA GLY A 37 -12.42 -20.04 31.54
C GLY A 37 -13.17 -20.82 32.62
N PHE A 38 -14.09 -21.71 32.22
CA PHE A 38 -14.86 -22.53 33.15
C PHE A 38 -13.99 -23.53 33.93
N PHE A 39 -13.05 -24.21 33.25
CA PHE A 39 -12.19 -25.23 33.86
C PHE A 39 -10.93 -24.66 34.52
N PHE A 40 -10.33 -23.61 33.95
CA PHE A 40 -9.05 -23.06 34.43
C PHE A 40 -9.18 -21.70 35.14
N GLY A 41 -10.39 -21.14 35.22
CA GLY A 41 -10.69 -19.92 35.98
C GLY A 41 -9.78 -18.75 35.62
N ILE A 42 -9.10 -18.23 36.64
CA ILE A 42 -8.18 -17.10 36.51
C ILE A 42 -6.98 -17.37 35.59
N ILE A 43 -6.51 -18.61 35.47
CA ILE A 43 -5.35 -18.93 34.62
C ILE A 43 -5.71 -18.71 33.14
N ALA A 44 -6.85 -19.24 32.70
CA ALA A 44 -7.34 -19.01 31.34
C ALA A 44 -7.63 -17.53 31.09
N PHE A 45 -8.08 -16.79 32.10
CA PHE A 45 -8.27 -15.34 32.02
C PHE A 45 -6.97 -14.59 31.81
N LEU A 46 -5.90 -14.92 32.55
CA LEU A 46 -4.58 -14.33 32.34
C LEU A 46 -4.03 -14.66 30.96
N VAL A 47 -4.17 -15.89 30.48
CA VAL A 47 -3.75 -16.25 29.12
C VAL A 47 -4.56 -15.48 28.08
N ALA A 48 -5.88 -15.31 28.30
CA ALA A 48 -6.72 -14.50 27.42
C ALA A 48 -6.28 -13.03 27.39
N LEU A 49 -5.85 -12.47 28.53
CA LEU A 49 -5.28 -11.13 28.60
C LEU A 49 -3.92 -11.02 27.91
N SER A 50 -3.08 -12.05 27.99
CA SER A 50 -1.77 -12.09 27.33
C SER A 50 -1.83 -12.33 25.82
N LYS A 51 -2.95 -12.85 25.29
CA LYS A 51 -3.13 -12.98 23.83
C LYS A 51 -3.17 -11.58 23.17
N PRO A 52 -2.46 -11.36 22.05
CA PRO A 52 -2.59 -10.10 21.31
C PRO A 52 -4.01 -9.95 20.74
N PRO A 53 -4.44 -8.75 20.32
CA PRO A 53 -5.68 -8.59 19.56
C PRO A 53 -5.63 -9.39 18.25
N TYR A 54 -6.74 -10.00 17.86
CA TYR A 54 -6.88 -10.70 16.59
C TYR A 54 -6.96 -9.70 15.45
N ILE A 55 -6.04 -9.84 14.51
CA ILE A 55 -6.05 -9.10 13.25
C ILE A 55 -6.46 -10.12 12.20
N PRO A 56 -7.67 -10.02 11.60
CA PRO A 56 -8.09 -10.95 10.57
C PRO A 56 -7.09 -10.91 9.41
N PRO A 57 -6.74 -12.06 8.80
CA PRO A 57 -5.94 -12.10 7.58
C PRO A 57 -6.78 -11.64 6.40
N THR A 58 -7.18 -10.37 6.40
CA THR A 58 -7.91 -9.74 5.31
C THR A 58 -7.24 -8.43 4.96
N SER A 59 -6.63 -8.41 3.78
CA SER A 59 -6.17 -7.22 3.06
C SER A 59 -5.06 -6.42 3.73
N ASN A 60 -3.85 -6.66 3.23
CA ASN A 60 -2.65 -5.84 3.30
C ASN A 60 -2.91 -4.34 3.51
N LYS A 61 -3.09 -3.92 4.76
CA LYS A 61 -2.52 -2.64 5.20
C LYS A 61 -1.43 -3.02 6.19
N PRO A 62 -0.17 -3.07 5.74
CA PRO A 62 0.90 -3.22 6.69
C PRO A 62 0.77 -2.10 7.73
N SER A 63 0.87 -2.45 9.01
CA SER A 63 1.15 -1.47 10.06
C SER A 63 2.30 -0.57 9.61
N ASN A 64 2.37 0.68 10.09
CA ASN A 64 3.44 1.61 9.67
C ASN A 64 4.83 0.96 9.78
N LEU A 65 5.06 0.16 10.82
CA LEU A 65 6.32 -0.55 11.01
C LEU A 65 6.55 -1.66 9.97
N SER A 66 5.56 -2.49 9.67
CA SER A 66 5.68 -3.50 8.61
C SER A 66 5.80 -2.87 7.22
N ALA A 67 5.17 -1.71 7.00
CA ALA A 67 5.24 -1.02 5.71
C ALA A 67 6.66 -0.47 5.48
N ILE A 68 7.25 0.11 6.53
CA ILE A 68 8.64 0.55 6.54
C ILE A 68 9.57 -0.63 6.32
N ALA A 69 9.38 -1.75 7.02
CA ALA A 69 10.21 -2.95 6.87
C ALA A 69 10.12 -3.55 5.45
N ASP A 70 8.91 -3.61 4.88
CA ASP A 70 8.70 -4.08 3.50
C ASP A 70 9.32 -3.12 2.47
N GLU A 71 9.26 -1.81 2.71
CA GLU A 71 9.90 -0.81 1.85
C GLU A 71 11.43 -0.89 1.93
N GLU A 72 12.00 -1.07 3.12
CA GLU A 72 13.43 -1.27 3.32
C GLU A 72 13.93 -2.55 2.62
N ASP A 73 13.21 -3.67 2.75
CA ASP A 73 13.58 -4.91 2.06
C ASP A 73 13.47 -4.77 0.54
N ARG A 74 12.43 -4.08 0.03
CA ARG A 74 12.33 -3.75 -1.40
C ARG A 74 13.49 -2.86 -1.87
N LYS A 75 13.88 -1.84 -1.09
CA LYS A 75 15.04 -0.98 -1.39
C LYS A 75 16.34 -1.78 -1.44
N ARG A 76 16.57 -2.66 -0.45
CA ARG A 76 17.74 -3.55 -0.42
C ARG A 76 17.75 -4.48 -1.64
N LYS A 77 16.62 -5.08 -1.99
CA LYS A 77 16.49 -5.95 -3.16
C LYS A 77 16.76 -5.19 -4.47
N ARG A 78 16.28 -3.96 -4.61
CA ARG A 78 16.61 -3.09 -5.77
C ARG A 78 18.11 -2.84 -5.90
N GLN A 79 18.80 -2.57 -4.79
CA GLN A 79 20.27 -2.41 -4.78
C GLN A 79 21.00 -3.70 -5.18
N GLN A 80 20.39 -4.85 -4.93
CA GLN A 80 20.92 -6.18 -5.29
C GLN A 80 20.48 -6.66 -6.68
N ASN A 81 20.03 -5.77 -7.58
CA ASN A 81 19.58 -6.09 -8.94
C ASN A 81 18.42 -7.08 -9.03
N TYR A 82 17.58 -7.17 -8.00
CA TYR A 82 16.30 -7.88 -8.13
C TYR A 82 15.41 -7.13 -9.11
N TRP A 83 14.59 -7.86 -9.86
CA TRP A 83 13.65 -7.27 -10.80
C TRP A 83 12.20 -7.46 -10.32
N GLU A 84 11.40 -6.42 -10.44
CA GLU A 84 9.98 -6.43 -10.11
C GLU A 84 9.19 -6.82 -11.36
N CYS A 85 8.34 -7.85 -11.24
CA CYS A 85 7.44 -8.23 -12.31
C CYS A 85 6.18 -7.35 -12.30
N SER A 86 5.46 -7.25 -13.43
CA SER A 86 4.18 -6.53 -13.52
C SER A 86 3.08 -7.11 -12.61
N CYS A 87 3.23 -8.36 -12.13
CA CYS A 87 2.36 -8.95 -11.10
C CYS A 87 2.67 -8.49 -9.67
N GLY A 88 3.70 -7.65 -9.47
CA GLY A 88 4.12 -7.13 -8.17
C GLY A 88 5.08 -8.02 -7.38
N ARG A 89 5.50 -9.17 -7.92
CA ARG A 89 6.52 -10.04 -7.29
C ARG A 89 7.93 -9.55 -7.59
N MET A 90 8.78 -9.55 -6.56
CA MET A 90 10.22 -9.34 -6.67
C MET A 90 10.92 -10.67 -6.93
N ASN A 91 11.67 -10.75 -8.03
CA ASN A 91 12.43 -11.94 -8.41
C ASN A 91 13.93 -11.66 -8.28
N ALA A 92 14.69 -12.69 -7.90
CA ALA A 92 16.14 -12.59 -7.79
C ALA A 92 16.80 -12.38 -9.17
N PRO A 93 18.04 -11.85 -9.21
CA PRO A 93 18.71 -11.50 -10.48
C PRO A 93 18.88 -12.69 -11.43
N TYR A 94 19.07 -13.88 -10.88
CA TYR A 94 19.26 -15.12 -11.64
C TYR A 94 17.95 -15.74 -12.15
N VAL A 95 16.78 -15.25 -11.69
CA VAL A 95 15.48 -15.74 -12.13
C VAL A 95 15.10 -15.05 -13.43
N THR A 96 14.94 -15.80 -14.53
CA THR A 96 14.64 -15.23 -15.84
C THR A 96 13.14 -15.10 -16.12
N THR A 97 12.31 -15.90 -15.44
CA THR A 97 10.86 -15.95 -15.58
C THR A 97 10.18 -15.92 -14.22
N CYS A 98 9.16 -15.09 -14.07
CA CYS A 98 8.33 -15.04 -12.87
C CYS A 98 7.33 -16.20 -12.88
N VAL A 99 6.87 -16.59 -11.69
CA VAL A 99 5.81 -17.61 -11.50
C VAL A 99 4.52 -17.28 -12.27
N CYS A 100 4.23 -16.00 -12.52
CA CYS A 100 3.09 -15.58 -13.34
C CYS A 100 3.26 -15.81 -14.86
N GLY A 101 4.42 -16.31 -15.30
CA GLY A 101 4.73 -16.62 -16.70
C GLY A 101 5.46 -15.51 -17.46
N LEU A 102 5.59 -14.30 -16.89
CA LEU A 102 6.29 -13.18 -17.53
C LEU A 102 7.81 -13.29 -17.36
N SER A 103 8.55 -13.03 -18.45
CA SER A 103 10.01 -13.00 -18.43
C SER A 103 10.56 -11.61 -18.05
N ALA A 104 11.74 -11.59 -17.44
CA ALA A 104 12.42 -10.34 -17.08
C ALA A 104 12.70 -9.44 -18.30
N LYS A 105 13.00 -10.06 -19.45
CA LYS A 105 13.23 -9.34 -20.72
C LYS A 105 11.97 -8.63 -21.21
N GLU A 106 10.82 -9.29 -21.08
CA GLU A 106 9.54 -8.74 -21.50
C GLU A 106 9.13 -7.57 -20.61
N VAL A 107 9.28 -7.72 -19.29
CA VAL A 107 9.03 -6.62 -18.34
C VAL A 107 9.92 -5.41 -18.64
N LYS A 108 11.21 -5.65 -18.95
CA LYS A 108 12.12 -4.56 -19.32
C LYS A 108 11.64 -3.82 -20.57
N ARG A 109 11.22 -4.53 -21.62
CA ARG A 109 10.66 -3.92 -22.84
C ARG A 109 9.40 -3.10 -22.55
N GLN A 110 8.51 -3.62 -21.71
CA GLN A 110 7.30 -2.90 -21.32
C GLN A 110 7.65 -1.60 -20.58
N ASN A 111 8.58 -1.66 -19.64
CA ASN A 111 9.04 -0.47 -18.91
C ASN A 111 9.70 0.55 -19.84
N ASP A 112 10.59 0.12 -20.72
CA ASP A 112 11.26 1.01 -21.69
C ASP A 112 10.23 1.69 -22.61
N SER A 113 9.22 0.94 -23.07
CA SER A 113 8.15 1.49 -23.90
C SER A 113 7.24 2.45 -23.15
N ALA A 114 6.97 2.21 -21.86
CA ALA A 114 6.19 3.10 -21.02
C ALA A 114 6.92 4.41 -20.76
N ILE A 115 8.23 4.35 -20.50
CA ILE A 115 9.09 5.53 -20.32
C ILE A 115 9.10 6.38 -21.60
N GLN A 116 9.24 5.76 -22.77
CA GLN A 116 9.19 6.48 -24.05
C GLN A 116 7.85 7.21 -24.27
N LYS A 117 6.73 6.56 -23.95
CA LYS A 117 5.40 7.19 -24.06
C LYS A 117 5.22 8.36 -23.11
N ILE A 118 5.76 8.27 -21.88
CA ILE A 118 5.73 9.37 -20.91
C ILE A 118 6.53 10.55 -21.45
N GLN A 119 7.76 10.31 -21.91
CA GLN A 119 8.61 11.36 -22.48
C GLN A 119 7.97 12.01 -23.72
N GLU A 120 7.33 11.22 -24.58
CA GLU A 120 6.61 11.73 -25.74
C GLU A 120 5.40 12.60 -25.34
N ASN A 121 4.63 12.18 -24.34
CA ASN A 121 3.50 12.95 -23.82
C ASN A 121 3.95 14.24 -23.14
N GLU A 122 5.02 14.22 -22.34
CA GLU A 122 5.60 15.42 -21.74
C GLU A 122 6.05 16.41 -22.81
N LYS A 123 6.70 15.93 -23.88
CA LYS A 123 7.10 16.77 -25.01
C LYS A 123 5.88 17.36 -25.73
N LYS A 124 4.87 16.56 -26.03
CA LYS A 124 3.62 17.04 -26.66
C LYS A 124 2.90 18.07 -25.78
N THR A 125 2.92 17.88 -24.46
CA THR A 125 2.30 18.80 -23.50
C THR A 125 3.03 20.15 -23.49
N ALA A 126 4.37 20.13 -23.45
CA ALA A 126 5.18 21.34 -23.56
C ALA A 126 5.01 22.06 -24.90
N GLU A 127 4.93 21.32 -26.01
CA GLU A 127 4.64 21.87 -27.33
C GLU A 127 3.26 22.53 -27.39
N LEU A 128 2.24 21.91 -26.79
CA LEU A 128 0.89 22.47 -26.71
C LEU A 128 0.84 23.75 -25.85
N GLU A 129 1.57 23.79 -24.73
CA GLU A 129 1.70 24.99 -23.91
C GLU A 129 2.37 26.14 -24.67
N ASN A 130 3.44 25.85 -25.42
CA ASN A 130 4.12 26.84 -26.25
C ASN A 130 3.18 27.41 -27.33
N LEU A 131 2.35 26.57 -27.96
CA LEU A 131 1.36 26.99 -28.94
C LEU A 131 0.26 27.87 -28.33
N ASN A 132 -0.23 27.51 -27.14
CA ASN A 132 -1.21 28.33 -26.42
C ASN A 132 -0.64 29.70 -26.04
N LEU A 133 0.63 29.75 -25.63
CA LEU A 133 1.30 31.00 -25.31
C LEU A 133 1.46 31.90 -26.54
N LEU A 134 1.83 31.31 -27.68
CA LEU A 134 1.87 31.99 -28.98
C LEU A 134 0.52 32.60 -29.37
N SER A 135 -0.59 31.87 -29.14
CA SER A 135 -1.95 32.40 -29.37
C SER A 135 -2.21 33.66 -28.54
N LYS A 136 -1.83 33.65 -27.26
CA LYS A 136 -1.99 34.83 -26.39
C LYS A 136 -1.14 36.02 -26.84
N TYR A 137 0.11 35.78 -27.25
CA TYR A 137 0.95 36.84 -27.81
C TYR A 137 0.35 37.43 -29.10
N LYS A 138 -0.30 36.60 -29.93
CA LYS A 138 -0.97 37.08 -31.13
C LYS A 138 -2.17 37.97 -30.79
N GLU A 139 -2.98 37.59 -29.80
CA GLU A 139 -4.09 38.43 -29.31
C GLU A 139 -3.59 39.78 -28.78
N MET A 140 -2.47 39.80 -28.06
CA MET A 140 -1.86 41.04 -27.57
C MET A 140 -1.38 41.95 -28.72
N LEU A 141 -0.84 41.36 -29.80
CA LEU A 141 -0.46 42.10 -31.00
C LEU A 141 -1.70 42.71 -31.69
N ASP A 142 -2.76 41.92 -31.85
CA ASP A 142 -4.01 42.36 -32.48
C ASP A 142 -4.70 43.47 -31.65
N SER A 143 -4.52 43.47 -30.33
CA SER A 143 -5.00 44.54 -29.43
C SER A 143 -4.13 45.81 -29.43
N GLY A 144 -3.00 45.80 -30.14
CA GLY A 144 -2.06 46.93 -30.20
C GLY A 144 -1.20 47.13 -28.95
N VAL A 145 -1.17 46.15 -28.03
CA VAL A 145 -0.40 46.22 -26.77
C VAL A 145 1.09 45.94 -26.98
N ILE A 146 1.44 45.14 -27.99
CA ILE A 146 2.83 44.80 -28.35
C ILE A 146 3.11 45.09 -29.82
N THR A 147 4.40 45.17 -30.18
CA THR A 147 4.85 45.38 -31.56
C THR A 147 5.10 44.07 -32.32
N GLU A 148 5.13 44.13 -33.65
CA GLU A 148 5.36 42.97 -34.51
C GLU A 148 6.77 42.34 -34.30
N GLU A 149 7.76 43.17 -33.99
CA GLU A 149 9.12 42.71 -33.69
C GLU A 149 9.18 41.90 -32.39
N GLU A 150 8.51 42.37 -31.33
CA GLU A 150 8.43 41.68 -30.04
C GLU A 150 7.72 40.33 -30.16
N PHE A 151 6.66 40.26 -30.96
CA PHE A 151 5.97 39.01 -31.28
C PHE A 151 6.90 38.02 -32.00
N ASN A 152 7.63 38.48 -33.01
CA ASN A 152 8.53 37.63 -33.80
C ASN A 152 9.74 37.12 -33.00
N ILE A 153 10.22 37.90 -32.03
CA ILE A 153 11.25 37.45 -31.08
C ILE A 153 10.71 36.32 -30.21
N LYS A 154 9.55 36.51 -29.56
CA LYS A 154 8.94 35.49 -28.69
C LYS A 154 8.57 34.22 -29.44
N LYS A 155 8.16 34.34 -30.69
CA LYS A 155 7.88 33.19 -31.56
C LYS A 155 9.11 32.33 -31.84
N ARG A 156 10.25 32.96 -32.13
CA ARG A 156 11.51 32.23 -32.35
C ARG A 156 11.99 31.53 -31.09
N GLU A 157 11.91 32.20 -29.94
CA GLU A 157 12.26 31.62 -28.64
C GLU A 157 11.45 30.36 -28.31
N LEU A 158 10.12 30.42 -28.46
CA LEU A 158 9.22 29.33 -28.07
C LEU A 158 9.29 28.12 -29.02
N LEU A 159 9.57 28.37 -30.31
CA LEU A 159 9.70 27.31 -31.31
C LEU A 159 11.13 26.82 -31.50
N LYS A 160 12.11 27.46 -30.83
CA LYS A 160 13.55 27.17 -30.96
C LYS A 160 14.01 27.16 -32.43
N LEU A 161 13.53 28.15 -33.20
CA LEU A 161 13.83 28.36 -34.63
C LEU A 161 15.01 29.31 -34.83
#